data_AF-A0A3M1EES3-F1
#
_entry.id   AF-A0A3M1EES3-F1
#
_cell.length_a   1.000
_cell.length_b   1.000
_cell.length_c   1.000
_cell.angle_alpha   90.00
_cell.angle_beta   90.00
_cell.angle_gamma   90.00
#
_symmetry.space_group_name_H-M   'P 1'
#
loop_
_entity.id
_entity.type
_entity.pdbx_description
1 polymer ?
#
loop_
_entity_poly.entity_id
_entity_poly.type
_entity_poly.pdbx_seq_one_letter_code
_entity_poly.pdbx_strand_id
1 'polypeptide(L)'
;MNRLRIGTRGSKLALWQTDWVAQRLREAHPSLTIERVIIRTHGDDAVHQRFDADWPVGGFVGAIEQALSRNEIDLAVHSYKDLPTESTPGLVVAAVPMREIVHDVLVTREPTTLEGIGPGFRVGTSSPRRS
;
A
#
# COMPACT_ATOMS: atom_id res chain seq x y z
N MET A 1 -14.29 13.31 -21.18
CA MET A 1 -14.30 13.17 -19.70
C MET A 1 -12.92 13.56 -19.21
N ASN A 2 -12.81 14.46 -18.24
CA ASN A 2 -11.50 14.99 -17.80
C ASN A 2 -11.31 14.88 -16.28
N ARG A 3 -12.01 13.93 -15.64
CA ARG A 3 -11.94 13.63 -14.22
C ARG A 3 -11.49 12.18 -14.06
N LEU A 4 -10.52 11.97 -13.18
CA LEU A 4 -9.95 10.66 -12.85
C LEU A 4 -10.04 10.42 -11.34
N ARG A 5 -10.70 9.33 -10.94
CA ARG A 5 -10.90 8.92 -9.55
C ARG A 5 -9.85 7.91 -9.16
N ILE A 6 -8.99 8.28 -8.22
CA ILE A 6 -7.92 7.45 -7.71
C ILE A 6 -8.33 6.86 -6.36
N GLY A 7 -8.53 5.54 -6.31
CA GLY A 7 -8.75 4.80 -5.09
C GLY A 7 -7.47 4.61 -4.27
N THR A 8 -7.59 4.80 -2.95
CA THR A 8 -6.49 4.60 -2.01
C THR A 8 -7.00 4.22 -0.63
N ARG A 9 -6.15 3.55 0.16
CA ARG A 9 -6.33 3.45 1.61
C ARG A 9 -6.19 4.81 2.29
N GLY A 10 -6.75 4.92 3.49
CA GLY A 10 -6.72 6.15 4.30
C GLY A 10 -5.47 6.36 5.16
N SER A 11 -4.50 5.45 5.13
CA SER A 11 -3.26 5.60 5.91
C SER A 11 -2.40 6.75 5.37
N LYS A 12 -1.61 7.39 6.24
CA LYS A 12 -0.73 8.52 5.85
C LYS A 12 0.18 8.17 4.68
N LEU A 13 0.76 6.96 4.67
CA LEU A 13 1.63 6.50 3.59
C LEU A 13 0.85 6.27 2.29
N ALA A 14 -0.34 5.66 2.34
CA ALA A 14 -1.14 5.42 1.13
C ALA A 14 -1.62 6.73 0.49
N LEU A 15 -2.02 7.71 1.31
CA LEU A 15 -2.35 9.06 0.83
C LEU A 15 -1.15 9.74 0.18
N TRP A 16 0.04 9.65 0.79
CA TRP A 16 1.26 10.20 0.21
C TRP A 16 1.61 9.56 -1.13
N GLN A 17 1.54 8.22 -1.23
CA GLN A 17 1.80 7.48 -2.48
C GLN A 17 0.81 7.91 -3.58
N THR A 18 -0.46 8.05 -3.23
CA THR A 18 -1.51 8.50 -4.15
C THR A 18 -1.29 9.93 -4.61
N ASP A 19 -0.92 10.83 -3.70
CA ASP A 19 -0.66 12.22 -4.02
C ASP A 19 0.57 12.36 -4.93
N TRP A 20 1.60 11.53 -4.71
CA TRP A 20 2.77 11.46 -5.59
C TRP A 20 2.39 11.02 -7.00
N VAL A 21 1.59 9.96 -7.16
CA VAL A 21 1.10 9.50 -8.47
C VAL A 21 0.23 10.57 -9.12
N ALA A 22 -0.70 11.17 -8.37
CA ALA A 22 -1.57 12.24 -8.86
C ALA A 22 -0.76 13.44 -9.37
N GLN A 23 0.33 13.80 -8.70
CA GLN A 23 1.22 14.88 -9.15
C GLN A 23 1.86 14.53 -10.50
N ARG A 24 2.41 13.32 -10.67
CA ARG A 24 2.99 12.88 -11.95
C ARG A 24 1.97 12.90 -13.09
N LEU A 25 0.74 12.47 -12.81
CA LEU A 25 -0.35 12.49 -13.79
C LEU A 25 -0.74 13.92 -14.19
N ARG A 26 -0.80 14.86 -13.24
CA ARG A 26 -1.07 16.28 -13.54
C ARG A 26 0.06 16.93 -14.34
N GLU A 27 1.31 16.57 -14.07
CA GLU A 27 2.46 17.07 -14.84
C GLU A 27 2.42 16.59 -16.29
N ALA A 28 2.07 15.32 -16.52
CA ALA A 28 1.92 14.76 -17.86
C ALA A 28 0.64 15.24 -18.58
N HIS A 29 -0.42 15.51 -17.81
CA HIS A 29 -1.74 15.92 -18.30
C HIS A 29 -2.28 17.11 -17.51
N PRO A 30 -1.85 18.35 -17.83
CA PRO A 30 -2.19 19.54 -17.04
C PRO A 30 -3.68 19.86 -16.93
N SER A 31 -4.49 19.42 -17.90
CA SER A 31 -5.93 19.58 -17.88
C SER A 31 -6.64 18.57 -16.96
N LEU A 32 -5.98 17.48 -16.56
CA LEU A 32 -6.62 16.38 -15.84
C LEU A 32 -7.07 16.79 -14.44
N THR A 33 -8.37 16.68 -14.18
CA THR A 33 -8.92 16.79 -12.83
C THR A 33 -8.77 15.45 -12.12
N ILE A 34 -8.12 15.44 -10.96
CA ILE A 34 -7.93 14.23 -10.17
C ILE A 34 -8.70 14.34 -8.86
N GLU A 35 -9.52 13.33 -8.59
CA GLU A 35 -10.21 13.11 -7.33
C GLU A 35 -9.60 11.91 -6.61
N ARG A 36 -9.36 12.05 -5.32
CA ARG A 36 -8.94 10.95 -4.45
C ARG A 36 -10.16 10.36 -3.76
N VAL A 37 -10.34 9.06 -3.87
CA VAL A 37 -11.42 8.31 -3.21
C VAL A 37 -10.79 7.41 -2.15
N ILE A 38 -11.08 7.70 -0.88
CA ILE A 38 -10.56 6.92 0.25
C ILE A 38 -11.46 5.71 0.45
N ILE A 39 -10.87 4.52 0.40
CA ILE A 39 -11.55 3.24 0.56
C ILE A 39 -10.99 2.57 1.82
N ARG A 40 -11.89 2.25 2.74
CA ARG A 40 -11.57 1.51 3.97
C ARG A 40 -11.48 0.02 3.64
N THR A 41 -10.43 -0.63 4.10
CA THR A 41 -10.15 -2.05 3.82
C THR A 41 -10.22 -2.88 5.10
N HIS A 42 -10.40 -4.20 4.99
CA HIS A 42 -10.42 -5.10 6.15
C HIS A 42 -9.14 -4.97 7.00
N GLY A 43 -7.99 -4.82 6.35
CA GLY A 43 -6.73 -4.62 7.05
C GLY A 43 -6.59 -3.28 7.78
N ASP A 44 -7.46 -2.30 7.52
CA ASP A 44 -7.55 -1.08 8.33
C ASP A 44 -8.33 -1.32 9.64
N ASP A 45 -9.18 -2.34 9.69
CA ASP A 45 -9.98 -2.69 10.87
C ASP A 45 -9.28 -3.71 11.78
N ALA A 46 -8.37 -4.52 11.24
CA ALA A 46 -7.69 -5.63 11.93
C ALA A 46 -6.34 -5.25 12.58
N VAL A 47 -6.18 -4.02 13.11
CA VAL A 47 -4.89 -3.47 13.58
C VAL A 47 -4.24 -4.25 14.74
N HIS A 48 -5.01 -5.05 15.48
CA HIS A 48 -4.52 -5.83 16.64
C HIS A 48 -4.31 -7.33 16.35
N GLN A 49 -4.58 -7.79 15.13
CA GLN A 49 -4.43 -9.19 14.78
C GLN A 49 -3.00 -9.46 14.30
N ARG A 50 -2.46 -10.63 14.65
CA ARG A 50 -1.24 -11.12 14.03
C ARG A 50 -1.56 -11.46 12.58
N PHE A 51 -0.64 -11.22 11.66
CA PHE A 51 -0.73 -11.77 10.31
C PHE A 51 -0.38 -13.25 10.40
N ASP A 52 -1.34 -14.07 10.84
CA ASP A 52 -1.26 -15.52 10.87
C ASP A 52 -1.82 -16.12 9.59
N ALA A 53 -1.83 -17.46 9.51
CA ALA A 53 -2.21 -18.20 8.32
C ALA A 53 -3.67 -17.92 7.85
N ASP A 54 -4.51 -17.39 8.75
CA ASP A 54 -5.92 -17.08 8.49
C ASP A 54 -6.13 -15.66 7.95
N TRP A 55 -5.05 -14.88 7.76
CA TRP A 55 -5.15 -13.55 7.15
C TRP A 55 -5.67 -13.67 5.70
N PRO A 56 -6.78 -12.99 5.35
CA PRO A 56 -7.36 -13.12 4.02
C PRO A 56 -6.38 -12.62 2.96
N VAL A 57 -6.14 -13.46 1.95
CA VAL A 57 -5.43 -13.05 0.73
C VAL A 57 -6.12 -11.81 0.18
N GLY A 58 -5.36 -10.73 -0.01
CA GLY A 58 -5.92 -9.44 -0.45
C GLY A 58 -6.64 -8.64 0.64
N GLY A 59 -6.40 -8.88 1.94
CA GLY A 59 -7.04 -8.14 3.04
C GLY A 59 -6.90 -6.60 3.01
N PHE A 60 -5.91 -6.07 2.26
CA PHE A 60 -5.70 -4.64 2.02
C PHE A 60 -6.16 -4.16 0.62
N VAL A 61 -6.55 -5.08 -0.26
CA VAL A 61 -6.70 -4.82 -1.70
C VAL A 61 -8.12 -5.11 -2.18
N GLY A 62 -8.78 -6.14 -1.64
CA GLY A 62 -10.07 -6.62 -2.17
C GLY A 62 -11.18 -5.57 -2.20
N ALA A 63 -11.28 -4.69 -1.20
CA ALA A 63 -12.28 -3.60 -1.22
C ALA A 63 -12.01 -2.57 -2.33
N ILE A 64 -10.73 -2.32 -2.64
CA ILE A 64 -10.32 -1.39 -3.70
C ILE A 64 -10.54 -2.02 -5.08
N GLU A 65 -10.23 -3.30 -5.24
CA GLU A 65 -10.52 -4.05 -6.48
C GLU A 65 -12.02 -4.12 -6.76
N GLN A 66 -12.86 -4.30 -5.73
CA GLN A 66 -14.31 -4.24 -5.89
C GLN A 66 -14.78 -2.86 -6.37
N ALA A 67 -14.20 -1.78 -5.84
CA ALA A 67 -14.52 -0.42 -6.28
C ALA A 67 -14.09 -0.18 -7.74
N LEU A 68 -12.95 -0.72 -8.18
CA LEU A 68 -12.53 -0.71 -9.60
C LEU A 68 -13.55 -1.45 -10.47
N SER A 69 -13.88 -2.69 -10.11
CA SER A 69 -14.81 -3.54 -10.87
C SER A 69 -16.22 -2.94 -10.97
N ARG A 70 -16.62 -2.12 -9.98
CA ARG A 70 -17.90 -1.40 -9.97
C ARG A 70 -17.85 -0.03 -10.66
N ASN A 71 -16.70 0.34 -11.24
CA ASN A 71 -16.44 1.67 -11.82
C ASN A 71 -16.69 2.83 -10.82
N GLU A 72 -16.49 2.60 -9.52
CA GLU A 72 -16.57 3.62 -8.47
C GLU A 72 -15.28 4.46 -8.45
N ILE A 73 -14.17 3.87 -8.88
CA ILE A 73 -12.86 4.48 -9.11
C ILE A 73 -12.33 4.06 -10.48
N ASP A 74 -11.38 4.83 -11.03
CA ASP A 74 -10.83 4.62 -12.37
C ASP A 74 -9.42 3.99 -12.33
N LEU A 75 -8.68 4.21 -11.24
CA LEU A 75 -7.43 3.53 -10.92
C LEU A 75 -7.23 3.41 -9.42
N ALA A 76 -6.34 2.51 -9.01
CA ALA A 76 -5.93 2.37 -7.62
C ALA A 76 -4.41 2.51 -7.46
N VAL A 77 -3.97 3.07 -6.33
CA VAL A 77 -2.55 3.14 -5.95
C VAL A 77 -2.30 2.25 -4.75
N HIS A 78 -1.32 1.35 -4.88
CA HIS A 78 -0.95 0.40 -3.83
C HIS A 78 0.57 0.42 -3.59
N SER A 79 0.95 0.05 -2.37
CA SER A 79 2.29 -0.49 -2.14
C SER A 79 2.38 -1.86 -2.83
N TYR A 80 3.34 -2.03 -3.74
CA TYR A 80 3.39 -3.21 -4.61
C TYR A 80 3.47 -4.54 -3.84
N LYS A 81 4.14 -4.55 -2.68
CA LYS A 81 4.27 -5.74 -1.82
C LYS A 81 2.93 -6.23 -1.25
N ASP A 82 1.90 -5.39 -1.25
CA ASP A 82 0.59 -5.72 -0.68
C ASP A 82 -0.36 -6.29 -1.74
N LEU A 83 0.02 -6.26 -3.03
CA LEU A 83 -0.77 -6.86 -4.11
C LEU A 83 -0.72 -8.39 -4.04
N PRO A 84 -1.85 -9.07 -4.33
CA PRO A 84 -1.86 -10.52 -4.46
C PRO A 84 -0.97 -10.97 -5.62
N THR A 85 -0.44 -12.18 -5.53
CA THR A 85 0.32 -12.80 -6.63
C THR A 85 -0.57 -13.28 -7.77
N GLU A 86 -1.82 -13.63 -7.45
CA GLU A 86 -2.83 -13.99 -8.44
C GLU A 86 -3.42 -12.73 -9.07
N SER A 87 -3.61 -12.78 -10.39
CA SER A 87 -4.26 -11.69 -11.12
C SER A 87 -5.77 -11.70 -10.87
N THR A 88 -6.33 -10.54 -10.55
CA THR A 88 -7.78 -10.35 -10.47
C THR A 88 -8.37 -10.19 -11.87
N PRO A 89 -9.29 -11.06 -12.32
CA PRO A 89 -9.89 -10.97 -13.65
C PRO A 89 -10.49 -9.59 -13.93
N GLY A 90 -10.20 -9.03 -15.11
CA GLY A 90 -10.68 -7.72 -15.52
C GLY A 90 -9.87 -6.54 -14.97
N LEU A 91 -8.91 -6.78 -14.07
CA LEU A 91 -7.98 -5.78 -13.58
C LEU A 91 -6.56 -6.06 -14.09
N VAL A 92 -5.75 -5.02 -14.18
CA VAL A 92 -4.35 -5.11 -14.60
C VAL A 92 -3.50 -4.13 -13.80
N VAL A 93 -2.25 -4.52 -13.54
CA VAL A 93 -1.22 -3.58 -13.09
C VAL A 93 -0.81 -2.72 -14.28
N ALA A 94 -1.41 -1.54 -14.40
CA ALA A 94 -1.21 -0.65 -15.54
C ALA A 94 0.17 0.04 -15.55
N ALA A 95 0.77 0.24 -14.37
CA ALA A 95 2.07 0.91 -14.24
C ALA A 95 2.79 0.48 -12.96
N VAL A 96 4.12 0.46 -13.04
CA VAL A 96 5.01 0.30 -11.88
C VAL A 96 6.00 1.47 -11.91
N PRO A 97 5.89 2.43 -10.98
CA PRO A 97 6.85 3.54 -10.89
C PRO A 97 8.28 3.07 -10.61
N MET A 98 9.25 3.98 -10.76
CA MET A 98 10.63 3.73 -10.35
C MET A 98 10.68 3.28 -8.90
N ARG A 99 11.46 2.21 -8.65
CA ARG A 99 11.52 1.58 -7.33
C ARG A 99 12.34 2.43 -6.36
N GLU A 100 11.76 2.69 -5.20
CA GLU A 100 12.45 3.33 -4.07
C GLU A 100 13.43 2.37 -3.38
N ILE A 101 14.15 2.89 -2.37
CA ILE A 101 15.05 2.11 -1.52
C ILE A 101 14.35 0.87 -0.95
N VAL A 102 14.98 -0.30 -1.13
CA VAL A 102 14.39 -1.61 -0.80
C VAL A 102 14.84 -2.19 0.54
N HIS A 103 15.76 -1.51 1.23
CA HIS A 103 16.35 -2.00 2.46
C HIS A 103 15.37 -1.96 3.64
N ASP A 104 15.44 -2.97 4.49
CA ASP A 104 14.84 -2.90 5.82
C ASP A 104 15.67 -1.95 6.70
N VAL A 105 15.01 -1.27 7.64
CA VAL A 105 15.64 -0.31 8.55
C VAL A 105 15.45 -0.77 9.98
N LEU A 106 16.53 -0.78 10.76
CA LEU A 106 16.49 -0.95 12.20
C LEU A 106 16.10 0.38 12.84
N VAL A 107 14.98 0.41 13.56
CA VAL A 107 14.50 1.58 14.28
C VAL A 107 14.63 1.33 15.78
N THR A 108 15.48 2.10 16.44
CA THR A 108 15.77 1.99 17.87
C THR A 108 15.67 3.36 18.54
N ARG A 109 15.46 3.38 19.85
CA ARG A 109 15.46 4.62 20.63
C ARG A 109 16.87 5.23 20.68
N GLU A 110 17.86 4.40 20.96
CA GLU A 110 19.28 4.77 20.98
C GLU A 110 19.98 4.14 19.76
N PRO A 111 20.92 4.83 19.10
CA PRO A 111 21.62 4.30 17.93
C PRO A 111 22.35 2.99 18.26
N THR A 112 22.09 1.95 17.45
CA THR A 112 22.78 0.65 17.54
C THR A 112 22.69 -0.08 16.19
N THR A 113 23.41 -1.19 16.07
CA THR A 113 23.34 -2.10 14.92
C THR A 113 22.75 -3.44 15.35
N LEU A 114 22.44 -4.33 14.39
CA LEU A 114 21.97 -5.68 14.73
C LEU A 114 23.03 -6.47 15.52
N GLU A 115 24.30 -6.27 15.21
CA GLU A 115 25.44 -6.90 15.90
C GLU A 115 25.66 -6.32 17.31
N GLY A 116 25.28 -5.05 17.51
CA GLY A 116 25.36 -4.37 18.80
C GLY A 116 24.23 -4.74 19.78
N ILE A 117 23.27 -5.56 19.35
CA ILE A 117 22.16 -6.02 20.19
C ILE A 117 22.58 -7.24 21.02
N GLY A 118 22.49 -7.12 22.36
CA GLY A 118 22.79 -8.19 23.29
C GLY A 118 21.59 -9.07 23.67
N PRO A 119 21.83 -10.12 24.50
CA PRO A 119 20.77 -11.00 25.01
C PRO A 119 19.64 -10.24 25.71
N GLY A 120 18.40 -10.66 25.48
CA GLY A 120 17.20 -10.08 26.12
C GLY A 120 16.60 -8.87 25.39
N PHE A 121 17.23 -8.40 24.31
CA PHE A 121 16.63 -7.38 23.44
C PHE A 121 15.41 -7.94 22.70
N ARG A 122 14.36 -7.12 22.58
CA ARG A 122 13.11 -7.51 21.91
C ARG A 122 12.93 -6.72 20.62
N VAL A 123 12.80 -7.43 19.51
CA VAL A 123 12.51 -6.85 18.19
C VAL A 123 11.02 -7.03 17.88
N GLY A 124 10.34 -5.92 17.59
CA GLY A 124 8.95 -5.94 17.15
C GLY A 124 8.84 -6.02 15.64
N THR A 125 8.38 -7.15 15.11
CA THR A 125 8.00 -7.31 13.70
C THR A 125 6.79 -8.22 13.60
N SER A 126 5.86 -7.89 12.71
CA SER A 126 4.74 -8.76 12.34
C SER A 126 4.99 -9.49 11.02
N SER A 127 6.17 -9.33 10.41
CA SER A 127 6.56 -9.96 9.16
C SER A 127 7.36 -11.24 9.42
N PRO A 128 6.87 -12.43 9.01
CA PRO A 128 7.61 -13.68 9.09
C PRO A 128 8.94 -13.68 8.33
N ARG A 129 9.07 -12.81 7.31
CA ARG A 129 10.32 -12.65 6.54
C ARG A 129 11.46 -12.05 7.38
N ARG A 130 11.11 -11.26 8.40
CA ARG A 130 12.08 -10.50 9.23
C ARG A 130 12.29 -11.10 10.62
N SER A 131 11.43 -12.04 11.02
CA SER A 131 11.47 -12.72 12.32
C SER A 131 12.50 -13.84 12.34
#